data_AF-A0A421ELV8-F1
#
_entry.id   AF-A0A421ELV8-F1
#
_cell.length_a   1.000
_cell.length_b   1.000
_cell.length_c   1.000
_cell.angle_alpha   90.00
_cell.angle_beta   90.00
_cell.angle_gamma   90.00
#
_symmetry.space_group_name_H-M   'P 1'
#
loop_
_entity.id
_entity.type
_entity.pdbx_description
1 polymer ?
#
loop_
_entity_poly.entity_id
_entity_poly.type
_entity_poly.pdbx_seq_one_letter_code
_entity_poly.pdbx_strand_id
1 'polypeptide(L)'
;MERRSFLSVGGATVLALAAGRSSTADDAAGPTAAVEAYYRRASASEDSEAFADDVAELAHGASPLSRVAEDVPMAFDATVRQELSEAAVVEEDVSAARIRSISGFLAASLSDAELEAIAAENAVVSATVVGGDGGEFELEWLVATDDGEWRVVWPGEPEGPVTVVREYYRRAGEADDADAFADDVAALSHPASPLGEVAADVPGLFDGAREQEIVSAEVVARDVDAERVRSVSDFFSGAVDDEAIETVAAENAVVAVTVADADGDEFELEWLVATDDGEWRLVWL
;
A
#
# COMPACT_ATOMS: atom_id res chain seq x y z
N MET A 1 23.47 -61.53 -25.22
CA MET A 1 24.05 -60.93 -24.02
C MET A 1 22.98 -59.98 -23.49
N GLU A 2 22.12 -60.43 -22.56
CA GLU A 2 22.34 -60.32 -21.10
C GLU A 2 22.53 -58.85 -20.66
N ARG A 3 21.84 -58.28 -19.67
CA ARG A 3 20.72 -58.69 -18.80
C ARG A 3 20.39 -57.48 -17.89
N ARG A 4 19.15 -57.46 -17.38
CA ARG A 4 18.66 -56.84 -16.13
C ARG A 4 18.03 -55.43 -16.17
N SER A 5 16.71 -55.48 -15.96
CA SER A 5 15.81 -54.49 -15.39
C SER A 5 16.24 -54.02 -13.99
N PHE A 6 15.83 -52.79 -13.63
CA PHE A 6 15.21 -52.49 -12.33
C PHE A 6 14.15 -51.40 -12.53
N LEU A 7 12.89 -51.77 -12.28
CA LEU A 7 11.80 -50.87 -11.93
C LEU A 7 11.96 -50.52 -10.45
N SER A 8 11.83 -49.24 -10.09
CA SER A 8 11.38 -48.84 -8.75
C SER A 8 10.45 -47.64 -8.86
N VAL A 9 9.31 -47.81 -8.21
CA VAL A 9 8.23 -46.87 -7.95
C VAL A 9 8.75 -45.65 -7.18
N GLY A 10 8.19 -44.49 -7.49
CA GLY A 10 8.32 -43.27 -6.70
C GLY A 10 7.39 -42.20 -7.26
N GLY A 11 6.12 -42.25 -6.87
CA GLY A 11 5.20 -41.16 -7.11
C GLY A 11 5.67 -39.93 -6.33
N ALA A 12 5.92 -38.84 -7.04
CA ALA A 12 6.02 -37.52 -6.44
C ALA A 12 4.77 -36.76 -6.86
N THR A 13 3.88 -36.61 -5.89
CA THR A 13 2.74 -35.70 -5.91
C THR A 13 3.26 -34.32 -6.26
N VAL A 14 2.70 -33.70 -7.30
CA VAL A 14 2.88 -32.27 -7.58
C VAL A 14 2.21 -31.54 -6.41
N LEU A 15 3.02 -31.09 -5.46
CA LEU A 15 2.60 -30.10 -4.47
C LEU A 15 2.51 -28.78 -5.24
N ALA A 16 1.30 -28.43 -5.64
CA ALA A 16 0.95 -27.04 -5.89
C ALA A 16 1.21 -26.28 -4.58
N LEU A 17 2.14 -25.33 -4.60
CA LEU A 17 2.22 -24.30 -3.58
C LEU A 17 0.94 -23.45 -3.72
N ALA A 18 -0.09 -23.82 -2.96
CA ALA A 18 -1.07 -22.85 -2.50
C ALA A 18 -0.42 -22.13 -1.32
N ALA A 19 0.08 -20.93 -1.56
CA ALA A 19 0.49 -20.03 -0.50
C ALA A 19 -0.72 -19.72 0.39
N GLY A 20 -0.52 -19.92 1.69
CA GLY A 20 -1.23 -19.31 2.82
C GLY A 20 -2.72 -18.99 2.69
N ARG A 21 -3.60 -19.97 2.87
CA ARG A 21 -4.85 -19.71 3.63
C ARG A 21 -4.71 -20.35 4.99
N SER A 22 -4.10 -19.62 5.92
CA SER A 22 -4.21 -19.93 7.34
C SER A 22 -5.52 -19.34 7.86
N SER A 23 -6.64 -19.97 7.52
CA SER A 23 -7.95 -19.62 8.09
C SER A 23 -8.15 -20.48 9.34
N THR A 24 -7.76 -19.92 10.47
CA THR A 24 -8.03 -20.48 11.80
C THR A 24 -9.26 -19.77 12.35
N ALA A 25 -10.09 -20.48 13.12
CA ALA A 25 -11.44 -20.06 13.50
C ALA A 25 -11.57 -18.72 14.29
N ASP A 26 -10.47 -18.04 14.60
CA ASP A 26 -10.43 -16.66 15.11
C ASP A 26 -10.67 -15.60 14.01
N ASP A 27 -10.42 -15.92 12.73
CA ASP A 27 -10.54 -14.97 11.60
C ASP A 27 -11.97 -14.52 11.30
N ALA A 28 -12.98 -15.31 11.70
CA ALA A 28 -14.38 -15.01 11.37
C ALA A 28 -14.96 -13.76 12.06
N ALA A 29 -14.24 -13.23 13.05
CA ALA A 29 -14.61 -12.02 13.79
C ALA A 29 -13.44 -11.03 13.93
N GLY A 30 -12.36 -11.19 13.15
CA GLY A 30 -11.17 -10.33 13.24
C GLY A 30 -11.25 -9.05 12.38
N PRO A 31 -10.19 -8.24 12.37
CA PRO A 31 -10.10 -7.00 11.59
C PRO A 31 -10.47 -7.17 10.11
N THR A 32 -9.93 -8.21 9.46
CA THR A 32 -10.19 -8.52 8.04
C THR A 32 -11.66 -8.80 7.77
N ALA A 33 -12.37 -9.45 8.72
CA ALA A 33 -13.78 -9.78 8.56
C ALA A 33 -14.67 -8.54 8.48
N ALA A 34 -14.29 -7.42 9.12
CA ALA A 34 -15.02 -6.16 9.01
C ALA A 34 -14.96 -5.59 7.58
N VAL A 35 -13.78 -5.62 6.96
CA VAL A 35 -13.56 -5.17 5.57
C VAL A 35 -14.25 -6.11 4.58
N GLU A 36 -14.15 -7.42 4.79
CA GLU A 36 -14.87 -8.41 3.98
C GLU A 36 -16.40 -8.21 4.06
N ALA A 37 -16.93 -7.96 5.26
CA ALA A 37 -18.36 -7.70 5.44
C ALA A 37 -18.80 -6.42 4.72
N TYR A 38 -17.97 -5.38 4.75
CA TYR A 38 -18.22 -4.13 4.04
C TYR A 38 -18.36 -4.34 2.52
N TYR A 39 -17.37 -4.93 1.85
CA TYR A 39 -17.42 -5.17 0.40
C TYR A 39 -18.46 -6.22 0.01
N ARG A 40 -18.70 -7.22 0.85
CA ARG A 40 -19.75 -8.22 0.62
C ARG A 40 -21.14 -7.60 0.68
N ARG A 41 -21.39 -6.66 1.61
CA ARG A 41 -22.66 -5.94 1.67
C ARG A 41 -22.78 -4.99 0.48
N ALA A 42 -21.73 -4.24 0.15
CA ALA A 42 -21.72 -3.31 -0.98
C ALA A 42 -22.05 -4.00 -2.31
N SER A 43 -21.42 -5.15 -2.60
CA SER A 43 -21.67 -5.90 -3.84
C SER A 43 -23.04 -6.60 -3.88
N ALA A 44 -23.67 -6.81 -2.72
CA ALA A 44 -25.02 -7.36 -2.62
C ALA A 44 -26.12 -6.28 -2.72
N SER A 45 -25.77 -5.01 -2.53
CA SER A 45 -26.69 -3.89 -2.62
C SER A 45 -27.07 -3.59 -4.08
N GLU A 46 -28.31 -3.15 -4.30
CA GLU A 46 -28.82 -2.83 -5.64
C GLU A 46 -28.17 -1.56 -6.20
N ASP A 47 -27.91 -0.59 -5.32
CA ASP A 47 -27.30 0.69 -5.62
C ASP A 47 -26.67 1.30 -4.34
N SER A 48 -26.09 2.49 -4.49
CA SER A 48 -25.40 3.21 -3.44
C SER A 48 -26.33 3.74 -2.33
N GLU A 49 -27.60 4.01 -2.62
CA GLU A 49 -28.59 4.39 -1.59
C GLU A 49 -28.91 3.19 -0.70
N ALA A 50 -29.17 2.03 -1.31
CA ALA A 50 -29.40 0.78 -0.57
C ALA A 50 -28.18 0.36 0.26
N PHE A 51 -26.96 0.58 -0.25
CA PHE A 51 -25.76 0.32 0.53
C PHE A 51 -25.57 1.31 1.68
N ALA A 52 -25.85 2.60 1.45
CA ALA A 52 -25.73 3.65 2.47
C ALA A 52 -26.58 3.34 3.71
N ASP A 53 -27.79 2.78 3.53
CA ASP A 53 -28.65 2.34 4.64
C ASP A 53 -27.98 1.29 5.55
N ASP A 54 -27.08 0.47 4.99
CA ASP A 54 -26.37 -0.59 5.72
C ASP A 54 -25.08 -0.09 6.39
N VAL A 55 -24.53 1.06 5.98
CA VAL A 55 -23.23 1.57 6.47
C VAL A 55 -23.24 1.80 7.98
N ALA A 56 -24.35 2.25 8.56
CA ALA A 56 -24.47 2.45 10.00
C ALA A 56 -24.31 1.14 10.81
N GLU A 57 -24.65 0.00 10.22
CA GLU A 57 -24.44 -1.32 10.83
C GLU A 57 -23.04 -1.89 10.59
N LEU A 58 -22.22 -1.26 9.76
CA LEU A 58 -20.88 -1.75 9.40
C LEU A 58 -19.78 -0.86 9.97
N ALA A 59 -20.08 0.44 10.11
CA ALA A 59 -19.14 1.44 10.57
C ALA A 59 -19.05 1.49 12.10
N HIS A 60 -17.88 1.86 12.61
CA HIS A 60 -17.65 2.16 14.03
C HIS A 60 -18.46 3.40 14.42
N GLY A 61 -18.99 3.50 15.64
CA GLY A 61 -19.86 4.61 16.05
C GLY A 61 -19.21 6.01 15.96
N ALA A 62 -17.89 6.08 16.06
CA ALA A 62 -17.09 7.30 15.83
C ALA A 62 -16.71 7.56 14.36
N SER A 63 -17.01 6.63 13.45
CA SER A 63 -16.68 6.76 12.04
C SER A 63 -17.49 7.88 11.38
N PRO A 64 -16.87 8.71 10.53
CA PRO A 64 -17.61 9.65 9.71
C PRO A 64 -18.38 8.97 8.56
N LEU A 65 -18.17 7.67 8.29
CA LEU A 65 -18.84 6.94 7.20
C LEU A 65 -20.37 6.97 7.32
N SER A 66 -20.93 6.85 8.53
CA SER A 66 -22.38 6.91 8.72
C SER A 66 -22.95 8.26 8.29
N ARG A 67 -22.24 9.37 8.59
CA ARG A 67 -22.64 10.70 8.13
C ARG A 67 -22.51 10.84 6.62
N VAL A 68 -21.44 10.30 6.02
CA VAL A 68 -21.27 10.28 4.55
C VAL A 68 -22.40 9.49 3.88
N ALA A 69 -22.80 8.35 4.46
CA ALA A 69 -23.93 7.55 3.98
C ALA A 69 -25.26 8.31 4.05
N GLU A 70 -25.51 9.04 5.14
CA GLU A 70 -26.73 9.84 5.26
C GLU A 70 -26.75 11.06 4.32
N ASP A 71 -25.64 11.78 4.21
CA ASP A 71 -25.58 13.08 3.51
C ASP A 71 -25.28 12.93 2.00
N VAL A 72 -24.46 11.94 1.62
CA VAL A 72 -23.93 11.76 0.26
C VAL A 72 -23.86 10.26 -0.13
N PRO A 73 -25.00 9.55 -0.27
CA PRO A 73 -25.00 8.13 -0.67
C PRO A 73 -24.23 7.85 -1.97
N MET A 74 -24.28 8.77 -2.93
CA MET A 74 -23.55 8.68 -4.21
C MET A 74 -22.03 8.55 -4.07
N ALA A 75 -21.44 8.85 -2.90
CA ALA A 75 -20.04 8.59 -2.62
C ALA A 75 -19.69 7.09 -2.73
N PHE A 76 -20.68 6.20 -2.57
CA PHE A 76 -20.51 4.75 -2.65
C PHE A 76 -20.79 4.16 -4.05
N ASP A 77 -21.04 5.00 -5.07
CA ASP A 77 -21.30 4.53 -6.45
C ASP A 77 -20.18 3.64 -6.98
N ALA A 78 -18.93 3.98 -6.67
CA ALA A 78 -17.79 3.15 -7.04
C ALA A 78 -17.78 1.84 -6.21
N THR A 79 -18.00 1.94 -4.90
CA THR A 79 -17.93 0.82 -3.96
C THR A 79 -18.91 -0.30 -4.28
N VAL A 80 -20.14 0.00 -4.69
CA VAL A 80 -21.13 -1.04 -5.06
C VAL A 80 -20.75 -1.81 -6.33
N ARG A 81 -19.78 -1.31 -7.10
CA ARG A 81 -19.22 -1.96 -8.30
C ARG A 81 -17.86 -2.62 -8.05
N GLN A 82 -17.37 -2.56 -6.82
CA GLN A 82 -16.07 -3.08 -6.42
C GLN A 82 -16.22 -4.50 -5.87
N GLU A 83 -15.23 -5.35 -6.15
CA GLU A 83 -15.12 -6.68 -5.57
C GLU A 83 -13.81 -6.79 -4.78
N LEU A 84 -13.89 -7.29 -3.55
CA LEU A 84 -12.71 -7.54 -2.73
C LEU A 84 -12.01 -8.81 -3.23
N SER A 85 -10.77 -8.67 -3.66
CA SER A 85 -9.90 -9.76 -4.14
C SER A 85 -9.13 -10.40 -2.98
N GLU A 86 -8.51 -9.55 -2.14
CA GLU A 86 -7.67 -9.95 -1.02
C GLU A 86 -7.77 -8.94 0.12
N ALA A 87 -7.64 -9.40 1.36
CA ALA A 87 -7.50 -8.53 2.52
C ALA A 87 -6.57 -9.13 3.57
N ALA A 88 -5.71 -8.30 4.16
CA ALA A 88 -4.72 -8.71 5.14
C ALA A 88 -4.48 -7.61 6.19
N VAL A 89 -4.30 -8.01 7.46
CA VAL A 89 -3.87 -7.08 8.51
C VAL A 89 -2.42 -6.71 8.27
N VAL A 90 -2.14 -5.41 8.14
CA VAL A 90 -0.78 -4.88 7.91
C VAL A 90 -0.21 -4.18 9.14
N GLU A 91 -1.08 -3.68 10.02
CA GLU A 91 -0.70 -3.01 11.26
C GLU A 91 -1.78 -3.23 12.33
N GLU A 92 -1.38 -3.45 13.58
CA GLU A 92 -2.27 -3.54 14.74
C GLU A 92 -1.85 -2.47 15.76
N ASP A 93 -2.78 -2.06 16.63
CA ASP A 93 -2.53 -1.10 17.71
C ASP A 93 -1.99 0.26 17.22
N VAL A 94 -2.65 0.83 16.21
CA VAL A 94 -2.24 2.07 15.57
C VAL A 94 -2.41 3.27 16.51
N SER A 95 -1.38 4.10 16.59
CA SER A 95 -1.36 5.26 17.48
C SER A 95 -2.34 6.35 17.04
N ALA A 96 -2.81 7.17 17.99
CA ALA A 96 -3.66 8.33 17.71
C ALA A 96 -3.02 9.35 16.74
N ALA A 97 -1.68 9.47 16.74
CA ALA A 97 -0.97 10.31 15.79
C ALA A 97 -1.04 9.74 14.36
N ARG A 98 -0.85 8.42 14.23
CA ARG A 98 -0.96 7.71 12.95
C ARG A 98 -2.40 7.69 12.42
N ILE A 99 -3.42 7.50 13.27
CA ILE A 99 -4.82 7.63 12.87
C ILE A 99 -5.13 9.01 12.26
N ARG A 100 -4.48 10.07 12.75
CA ARG A 100 -4.62 11.43 12.19
C ARG A 100 -3.89 11.62 10.85
N SER A 101 -2.86 10.83 10.53
CA SER A 101 -2.16 10.92 9.24
C SER A 101 -2.96 10.28 8.11
N ILE A 102 -3.71 9.21 8.40
CA ILE A 102 -4.48 8.43 7.41
C ILE A 102 -5.33 9.32 6.50
N SER A 103 -5.96 10.36 7.06
CA SER A 103 -6.68 11.34 6.26
C SER A 103 -6.88 12.63 7.04
N GLY A 104 -6.58 13.77 6.39
CA GLY A 104 -6.93 15.09 6.92
C GLY A 104 -8.43 15.27 7.15
N PHE A 105 -9.28 14.60 6.36
CA PHE A 105 -10.73 14.61 6.57
C PHE A 105 -11.13 13.83 7.82
N LEU A 106 -10.56 12.64 8.03
CA LEU A 106 -10.80 11.85 9.22
C LEU A 106 -10.35 12.62 10.47
N ALA A 107 -9.13 13.16 10.45
CA ALA A 107 -8.57 13.94 11.54
C ALA A 107 -9.43 15.16 11.91
N ALA A 108 -10.03 15.83 10.92
CA ALA A 108 -10.92 16.96 11.14
C ALA A 108 -12.32 16.54 11.62
N SER A 109 -12.71 15.29 11.40
CA SER A 109 -14.04 14.76 11.73
C SER A 109 -14.14 14.18 13.13
N LEU A 110 -13.00 13.85 13.76
CA LEU A 110 -12.94 13.20 15.08
C LEU A 110 -12.65 14.21 16.19
N SER A 111 -13.38 14.11 17.30
CA SER A 111 -12.97 14.69 18.58
C SER A 111 -11.87 13.86 19.25
N ASP A 112 -11.18 14.42 20.25
CA ASP A 112 -10.16 13.69 21.01
C ASP A 112 -10.71 12.42 21.68
N ALA A 113 -11.95 12.46 22.18
CA ALA A 113 -12.58 11.29 22.82
C ALA A 113 -12.95 10.19 21.80
N GLU A 114 -13.41 10.57 20.61
CA GLU A 114 -13.68 9.63 19.52
C GLU A 114 -12.38 9.00 18.99
N LEU A 115 -11.31 9.79 18.91
CA LEU A 115 -9.98 9.31 18.57
C LEU A 115 -9.45 8.33 19.61
N GLU A 116 -9.61 8.62 20.91
CA GLU A 116 -9.24 7.70 21.99
C GLU A 116 -10.03 6.39 21.94
N ALA A 117 -11.32 6.44 21.58
CA ALA A 117 -12.14 5.24 21.42
C ALA A 117 -11.64 4.36 20.28
N ILE A 118 -11.34 4.95 19.11
CA ILE A 118 -10.74 4.22 17.98
C ILE A 118 -9.35 3.71 18.36
N ALA A 119 -8.53 4.51 19.03
CA ALA A 119 -7.16 4.14 19.40
C ALA A 119 -7.08 3.03 20.48
N ALA A 120 -8.20 2.66 21.13
CA ALA A 120 -8.21 1.68 22.21
C ALA A 120 -7.90 0.25 21.74
N GLU A 121 -8.47 -0.16 20.61
CA GLU A 121 -8.24 -1.46 19.96
C GLU A 121 -8.58 -1.33 18.47
N ASN A 122 -7.55 -1.32 17.63
CA ASN A 122 -7.66 -1.05 16.20
C ASN A 122 -6.59 -1.77 15.38
N ALA A 123 -6.80 -1.77 14.07
CA ALA A 123 -5.88 -2.30 13.09
C ALA A 123 -6.04 -1.58 11.74
N VAL A 124 -5.02 -1.67 10.90
CA VAL A 124 -5.08 -1.33 9.48
C VAL A 124 -5.08 -2.61 8.67
N VAL A 125 -6.06 -2.73 7.78
CA VAL A 125 -6.24 -3.85 6.87
C VAL A 125 -5.98 -3.36 5.46
N SER A 126 -4.96 -3.89 4.80
CA SER A 126 -4.81 -3.72 3.35
C SER A 126 -5.91 -4.53 2.66
N ALA A 127 -6.55 -3.93 1.66
CA ALA A 127 -7.59 -4.51 0.83
C ALA A 127 -7.27 -4.29 -0.65
N THR A 128 -7.06 -5.38 -1.38
CA THR A 128 -6.96 -5.37 -2.85
C THR A 128 -8.35 -5.48 -3.45
N VAL A 129 -8.72 -4.51 -4.27
CA VAL A 129 -10.07 -4.34 -4.79
C VAL A 129 -10.04 -4.29 -6.31
N VAL A 130 -10.92 -5.04 -6.94
CA VAL A 130 -11.18 -4.98 -8.37
C VAL A 130 -12.27 -3.92 -8.62
N GLY A 131 -11.95 -2.89 -9.39
CA GLY A 131 -12.89 -1.85 -9.82
C GLY A 131 -13.90 -2.35 -10.85
N GLY A 132 -14.95 -1.56 -11.09
CA GLY A 132 -15.99 -1.89 -12.08
C GLY A 132 -15.50 -1.93 -13.54
N ASP A 133 -14.36 -1.31 -13.82
CA ASP A 133 -13.61 -1.35 -15.08
C ASP A 133 -12.67 -2.56 -15.19
N GLY A 134 -12.47 -3.31 -14.10
CA GLY A 134 -11.60 -4.49 -14.02
C GLY A 134 -10.17 -4.21 -13.54
N GLY A 135 -9.79 -2.95 -13.33
CA GLY A 135 -8.50 -2.60 -12.74
C GLY A 135 -8.43 -2.97 -11.25
N GLU A 136 -7.28 -3.47 -10.81
CA GLU A 136 -7.01 -3.75 -9.40
C GLU A 136 -6.26 -2.60 -8.74
N PHE A 137 -6.66 -2.23 -7.53
CA PHE A 137 -5.99 -1.24 -6.70
C PHE A 137 -6.12 -1.60 -5.22
N GLU A 138 -5.28 -0.98 -4.39
CA GLU A 138 -5.20 -1.27 -2.96
C GLU A 138 -5.72 -0.10 -2.13
N LEU A 139 -6.41 -0.40 -1.04
CA LEU A 139 -6.86 0.55 -0.02
C LEU A 139 -6.46 0.04 1.37
N GLU A 140 -6.09 0.96 2.25
CA GLU A 140 -5.86 0.66 3.66
C GLU A 140 -7.09 1.05 4.48
N TRP A 141 -7.73 0.07 5.09
CA TRP A 141 -8.88 0.27 5.96
C TRP A 141 -8.44 0.36 7.41
N LEU A 142 -8.65 1.52 8.02
CA LEU A 142 -8.67 1.60 9.47
C LEU A 142 -9.93 0.90 9.97
N VAL A 143 -9.75 -0.08 10.86
CA VAL A 143 -10.82 -0.79 11.55
C VAL A 143 -10.59 -0.72 13.05
N ALA A 144 -11.66 -0.67 13.83
CA ALA A 144 -11.59 -0.61 15.29
C ALA A 144 -12.75 -1.39 15.91
N THR A 145 -12.58 -1.80 17.16
CA THR A 145 -13.65 -2.47 17.88
C THR A 145 -14.66 -1.48 18.43
N ASP A 146 -15.95 -1.74 18.20
CA ASP A 146 -17.06 -1.07 18.86
C ASP A 146 -17.91 -2.12 19.58
N ASP A 147 -18.14 -1.94 20.88
CA ASP A 147 -18.82 -2.94 21.74
C ASP A 147 -18.28 -4.38 21.62
N GLY A 148 -16.99 -4.54 21.29
CA GLY A 148 -16.30 -5.82 21.14
C GLY A 148 -16.46 -6.47 19.75
N GLU A 149 -17.01 -5.76 18.77
CA GLU A 149 -17.10 -6.19 17.37
C GLU A 149 -16.21 -5.31 16.49
N TRP A 150 -15.48 -5.91 15.54
CA TRP A 150 -14.68 -5.14 14.58
C TRP A 150 -15.58 -4.43 13.56
N ARG A 151 -15.37 -3.13 13.40
CA ARG A 151 -16.13 -2.25 12.52
C ARG A 151 -15.19 -1.42 11.64
N VAL A 152 -15.64 -1.06 10.45
CA VAL A 152 -14.85 -0.18 9.57
C VAL A 152 -14.89 1.26 10.07
N VAL A 153 -13.74 1.94 10.06
CA VAL A 153 -13.64 3.34 10.49
C VAL A 153 -13.50 4.25 9.28
N TRP A 154 -12.47 4.07 8.47
CA TRP A 154 -12.21 4.92 7.32
C TRP A 154 -11.28 4.24 6.33
N PRO A 155 -11.58 4.29 5.02
CA PRO A 155 -10.62 3.92 3.99
C PRO A 155 -9.62 5.06 3.79
N GLY A 156 -8.34 4.73 3.81
CA GLY A 156 -7.23 5.59 3.39
C GLY A 156 -6.56 5.06 2.13
N GLU A 157 -5.81 5.94 1.49
CA GLU A 157 -4.78 5.48 0.56
C GLU A 157 -3.70 4.76 1.37
N PRO A 158 -3.11 3.66 0.85
CA PRO A 158 -2.05 2.98 1.55
C PRO A 158 -0.92 3.98 1.87
N GLU A 159 -0.48 4.06 3.13
CA GLU A 159 0.63 4.94 3.53
C GLU A 159 1.85 4.08 3.87
N GLY A 160 2.93 4.19 3.10
CA GLY A 160 4.16 3.44 3.40
C GLY A 160 5.25 3.57 2.35
N PRO A 161 6.36 2.81 2.54
CA PRO A 161 7.47 2.77 1.59
C PRO A 161 7.05 2.48 0.15
N VAL A 162 6.12 1.54 -0.03
CA VAL A 162 5.63 1.12 -1.35
C VAL A 162 4.82 2.23 -2.01
N THR A 163 4.09 3.04 -1.23
CA THR A 163 3.22 4.10 -1.74
C THR A 163 4.01 5.16 -2.50
N VAL A 164 5.13 5.64 -1.96
CA VAL A 164 5.94 6.66 -2.65
C VAL A 164 6.54 6.12 -3.96
N VAL A 165 6.88 4.83 -4.00
CA VAL A 165 7.35 4.17 -5.23
C VAL A 165 6.21 4.04 -6.24
N ARG A 166 5.02 3.61 -5.82
CA ARG A 166 3.84 3.56 -6.70
C ARG A 166 3.48 4.94 -7.25
N GLU A 167 3.53 5.95 -6.40
CA GLU A 167 3.27 7.34 -6.78
C GLU A 167 4.29 7.85 -7.80
N TYR A 168 5.57 7.49 -7.67
CA TYR A 168 6.60 7.79 -8.66
C TYR A 168 6.23 7.25 -10.05
N TYR A 169 5.89 5.97 -10.17
CA TYR A 169 5.53 5.37 -11.47
C TYR A 169 4.19 5.87 -12.01
N ARG A 170 3.22 6.15 -11.13
CA ARG A 170 1.95 6.77 -11.53
C ARG A 170 2.19 8.14 -12.16
N ARG A 171 2.98 8.99 -11.50
CA ARG A 171 3.35 10.32 -12.05
C ARG A 171 4.19 10.20 -13.32
N ALA A 172 5.07 9.20 -13.41
CA ALA A 172 5.83 8.93 -14.63
C ALA A 172 4.91 8.68 -15.83
N GLY A 173 3.90 7.82 -15.65
CA GLY A 173 2.94 7.49 -16.71
C GLY A 173 1.98 8.64 -17.05
N GLU A 174 1.71 9.54 -16.11
CA GLU A 174 0.84 10.71 -16.31
C GLU A 174 1.59 11.94 -16.88
N ALA A 175 2.91 12.01 -16.73
CA ALA A 175 3.69 13.17 -17.14
C ALA A 175 3.71 13.36 -18.67
N ASP A 176 3.41 14.59 -19.10
CA ASP A 176 3.40 14.99 -20.51
C ASP A 176 4.79 14.84 -21.17
N ASP A 177 5.85 15.18 -20.45
CA ASP A 177 7.24 15.13 -20.91
C ASP A 177 8.23 14.93 -19.75
N ALA A 178 9.51 14.78 -20.10
CA ALA A 178 10.59 14.50 -19.15
C ALA A 178 10.82 15.63 -18.15
N ASP A 179 10.66 16.89 -18.58
CA ASP A 179 10.86 18.05 -17.71
C ASP A 179 9.73 18.12 -16.67
N ALA A 180 8.48 17.88 -17.08
CA ALA A 180 7.34 17.77 -16.18
C ALA A 180 7.53 16.64 -15.14
N PHE A 181 8.02 15.48 -15.59
CA PHE A 181 8.30 14.38 -14.67
C PHE A 181 9.47 14.69 -13.72
N ALA A 182 10.50 15.41 -14.18
CA ALA A 182 11.63 15.78 -13.33
C ALA A 182 11.20 16.65 -12.13
N ASP A 183 10.24 17.56 -12.33
CA ASP A 183 9.64 18.35 -11.23
C ASP A 183 8.93 17.44 -10.21
N ASP A 184 8.23 16.40 -10.70
CA ASP A 184 7.59 15.41 -9.83
C ASP A 184 8.60 14.54 -9.07
N VAL A 185 9.69 14.12 -9.71
CA VAL A 185 10.78 13.40 -9.05
C VAL A 185 11.38 14.26 -7.94
N ALA A 186 11.64 15.54 -8.20
CA ALA A 186 12.13 16.46 -7.17
C ALA A 186 11.15 16.62 -6.00
N ALA A 187 9.84 16.66 -6.26
CA ALA A 187 8.81 16.74 -5.23
C ALA A 187 8.68 15.46 -4.38
N LEU A 188 8.94 14.30 -4.97
CA LEU A 188 8.88 12.99 -4.28
C LEU A 188 10.20 12.61 -3.58
N SER A 189 11.30 13.28 -3.94
CA SER A 189 12.63 12.98 -3.42
C SER A 189 12.82 13.43 -1.97
N HIS A 190 13.55 12.63 -1.21
CA HIS A 190 14.00 12.99 0.13
C HIS A 190 14.99 14.16 0.03
N PRO A 191 15.03 15.14 0.95
CA PRO A 191 15.95 16.29 0.85
C PRO A 191 17.44 15.90 0.83
N ALA A 192 17.78 14.78 1.48
CA ALA A 192 19.11 14.19 1.46
C ALA A 192 19.42 13.36 0.19
N SER A 193 18.44 13.19 -0.70
CA SER A 193 18.60 12.45 -1.95
C SER A 193 19.21 13.33 -3.04
N PRO A 194 20.14 12.81 -3.85
CA PRO A 194 20.59 13.49 -5.06
C PRO A 194 19.57 13.40 -6.21
N LEU A 195 18.48 12.62 -6.10
CA LEU A 195 17.52 12.40 -7.18
C LEU A 195 16.89 13.68 -7.70
N GLY A 196 16.50 14.61 -6.82
CA GLY A 196 15.90 15.88 -7.23
C GLY A 196 16.85 16.74 -8.07
N GLU A 197 18.14 16.78 -7.72
CA GLU A 197 19.16 17.50 -8.50
C GLU A 197 19.44 16.77 -9.82
N VAL A 198 19.56 15.44 -9.79
CA VAL A 198 19.77 14.62 -11.00
C VAL A 198 18.61 14.76 -11.98
N ALA A 199 17.37 14.82 -11.50
CA ALA A 199 16.18 15.04 -12.30
C ALA A 199 16.20 16.42 -12.96
N ALA A 200 16.57 17.47 -12.22
CA ALA A 200 16.69 18.82 -12.77
C ALA A 200 17.81 18.93 -13.82
N ASP A 201 18.94 18.26 -13.61
CA ASP A 201 20.11 18.33 -14.50
C ASP A 201 19.98 17.42 -15.74
N VAL A 202 19.36 16.25 -15.58
CA VAL A 202 19.21 15.24 -16.63
C VAL A 202 17.79 14.64 -16.63
N PRO A 203 16.75 15.40 -17.03
CA PRO A 203 15.36 14.93 -17.01
C PRO A 203 15.15 13.62 -17.78
N GLY A 204 15.81 13.46 -18.93
CA GLY A 204 15.70 12.27 -19.78
C GLY A 204 16.28 10.98 -19.18
N LEU A 205 16.96 11.03 -18.02
CA LEU A 205 17.36 9.83 -17.29
C LEU A 205 16.13 8.99 -16.88
N PHE A 206 15.01 9.66 -16.64
CA PHE A 206 13.80 9.08 -16.08
C PHE A 206 12.76 8.71 -17.15
N ASP A 207 13.05 8.93 -18.44
CA ASP A 207 12.12 8.64 -19.53
C ASP A 207 11.68 7.17 -19.55
N GLY A 208 12.58 6.25 -19.21
CA GLY A 208 12.26 4.82 -19.15
C GLY A 208 11.14 4.49 -18.15
N ALA A 209 11.04 5.23 -17.04
CA ALA A 209 9.99 4.99 -16.05
C ALA A 209 8.59 5.39 -16.55
N ARG A 210 8.50 6.30 -17.53
CA ARG A 210 7.24 6.73 -18.14
C ARG A 210 6.62 5.66 -19.04
N GLU A 211 7.44 4.72 -19.49
CA GLU A 211 7.06 3.59 -20.32
C GLU A 211 6.92 2.28 -19.50
N GLN A 212 7.00 2.36 -18.17
CA GLN A 212 6.96 1.22 -17.27
C GLN A 212 5.64 1.14 -16.50
N GLU A 213 5.14 -0.08 -16.33
CA GLU A 213 3.99 -0.38 -15.47
C GLU A 213 4.44 -1.25 -14.29
N ILE A 214 3.97 -0.94 -13.08
CA ILE A 214 4.25 -1.76 -11.90
C ILE A 214 3.44 -3.05 -12.00
N VAL A 215 4.14 -4.19 -11.95
CA VAL A 215 3.55 -5.53 -11.82
C VAL A 215 3.39 -5.90 -10.34
N SER A 216 4.40 -5.63 -9.53
CA SER A 216 4.38 -5.87 -8.09
C SER A 216 5.33 -4.92 -7.36
N ALA A 217 5.05 -4.65 -6.09
CA ALA A 217 5.91 -3.88 -5.22
C ALA A 217 5.81 -4.39 -3.77
N GLU A 218 6.94 -4.63 -3.13
CA GLU A 218 7.00 -5.15 -1.76
C GLU A 218 8.18 -4.58 -0.97
N VAL A 219 8.04 -4.49 0.35
CA VAL A 219 9.13 -4.08 1.23
C VAL A 219 10.01 -5.30 1.53
N VAL A 220 11.25 -5.30 1.01
CA VAL A 220 12.21 -6.40 1.20
C VAL A 220 13.13 -6.18 2.40
N ALA A 221 13.29 -4.94 2.85
CA ALA A 221 13.98 -4.62 4.09
C ALA A 221 13.42 -3.34 4.73
N ARG A 222 13.45 -3.28 6.07
CA ARG A 222 13.16 -2.08 6.86
C ARG A 222 14.34 -1.77 7.77
N ASP A 223 14.49 -0.48 8.09
CA ASP A 223 15.46 0.03 9.06
C ASP A 223 16.88 -0.43 8.75
N VAL A 224 17.30 -0.27 7.48
CA VAL A 224 18.63 -0.69 7.07
C VAL A 224 19.69 0.27 7.60
N ASP A 225 20.78 -0.30 8.13
CA ASP A 225 21.86 0.48 8.71
C ASP A 225 22.58 1.34 7.65
N ALA A 226 23.28 2.37 8.12
CA ALA A 226 24.08 3.27 7.28
C ALA A 226 25.12 2.55 6.39
N GLU A 227 25.60 1.36 6.79
CA GLU A 227 26.47 0.54 5.93
C GLU A 227 25.70 -0.05 4.74
N ARG A 228 24.47 -0.54 4.98
CA ARG A 228 23.60 -1.06 3.92
C ARG A 228 23.14 0.07 3.00
N VAL A 229 22.78 1.24 3.53
CA VAL A 229 22.46 2.45 2.73
C VAL A 229 23.60 2.81 1.78
N ARG A 230 24.85 2.83 2.25
CA ARG A 230 26.03 3.08 1.40
C ARG A 230 26.22 2.02 0.32
N SER A 231 25.84 0.78 0.60
CA SER A 231 25.98 -0.34 -0.34
C SER A 231 24.90 -0.40 -1.43
N VAL A 232 23.83 0.39 -1.31
CA VAL A 232 22.76 0.43 -2.32
C VAL A 232 23.32 0.94 -3.65
N SER A 233 24.17 1.96 -3.64
CA SER A 233 24.77 2.52 -4.85
C SER A 233 26.10 3.22 -4.57
N ASP A 234 27.11 2.88 -5.37
CA ASP A 234 28.40 3.57 -5.39
C ASP A 234 28.25 5.05 -5.79
N PHE A 235 27.26 5.36 -6.64
CA PHE A 235 26.97 6.74 -7.02
C PHE A 235 26.36 7.51 -5.85
N PHE A 236 25.33 6.95 -5.21
CA PHE A 236 24.67 7.57 -4.06
C PHE A 236 25.69 7.85 -2.95
N SER A 237 26.46 6.82 -2.54
CA SER A 237 27.45 6.96 -1.46
C SER A 237 28.57 7.97 -1.76
N GLY A 238 28.86 8.24 -3.04
CA GLY A 238 29.80 9.29 -3.46
C GLY A 238 29.18 10.68 -3.58
N ALA A 239 27.86 10.77 -3.74
CA ALA A 239 27.12 12.01 -3.95
C ALA A 239 26.66 12.66 -2.64
N VAL A 240 26.42 11.87 -1.59
CA VAL A 240 25.93 12.37 -0.29
C VAL A 240 27.01 12.28 0.81
N ASP A 241 26.90 13.12 1.83
CA ASP A 241 27.80 13.08 2.98
C ASP A 241 27.31 12.13 4.09
N ASP A 242 28.13 11.94 5.14
CA ASP A 242 27.79 11.05 6.25
C ASP A 242 26.55 11.51 7.04
N GLU A 243 26.27 12.82 7.09
CA GLU A 243 25.10 13.38 7.78
C GLU A 243 23.81 13.07 7.02
N ALA A 244 23.83 13.19 5.69
CA ALA A 244 22.74 12.76 4.81
C ALA A 244 22.49 11.26 4.93
N ILE A 245 23.54 10.44 4.99
CA ILE A 245 23.41 8.98 5.17
C ILE A 245 22.81 8.65 6.55
N GLU A 246 23.23 9.31 7.61
CA GLU A 246 22.67 9.13 8.95
C GLU A 246 21.20 9.54 9.01
N THR A 247 20.81 10.62 8.31
CA THR A 247 19.42 11.06 8.21
C THR A 247 18.57 10.00 7.52
N VAL A 248 19.01 9.49 6.37
CA VAL A 248 18.34 8.39 5.66
C VAL A 248 18.30 7.12 6.51
N ALA A 249 19.36 6.83 7.28
CA ALA A 249 19.43 5.64 8.12
C ALA A 249 18.47 5.67 9.33
N ALA A 250 17.84 6.81 9.65
CA ALA A 250 16.99 6.96 10.82
C ALA A 250 15.69 6.15 10.74
N GLU A 251 14.99 6.23 9.62
CA GLU A 251 13.79 5.46 9.31
C GLU A 251 13.69 5.29 7.79
N ASN A 252 13.91 4.07 7.33
CA ASN A 252 14.00 3.75 5.90
C ASN A 252 13.50 2.35 5.57
N ALA A 253 13.34 2.10 4.28
CA ALA A 253 13.01 0.80 3.74
C ALA A 253 13.62 0.61 2.35
N VAL A 254 13.82 -0.65 1.99
CA VAL A 254 14.11 -1.06 0.61
C VAL A 254 12.85 -1.70 0.04
N VAL A 255 12.37 -1.16 -1.06
CA VAL A 255 11.19 -1.61 -1.79
C VAL A 255 11.65 -2.29 -3.08
N ALA A 256 11.42 -3.59 -3.21
CA ALA A 256 11.58 -4.25 -4.49
C ALA A 256 10.33 -4.01 -5.34
N VAL A 257 10.53 -3.60 -6.58
CA VAL A 257 9.46 -3.40 -7.56
C VAL A 257 9.76 -4.23 -8.79
N THR A 258 8.79 -5.01 -9.25
CA THR A 258 8.82 -5.61 -10.59
C THR A 258 8.04 -4.70 -11.52
N VAL A 259 8.68 -4.26 -12.59
CA VAL A 259 8.07 -3.43 -13.64
C VAL A 259 8.08 -4.15 -14.97
N ALA A 260 7.06 -3.91 -15.79
CA ALA A 260 7.00 -4.32 -17.19
C ALA A 260 7.25 -3.09 -18.07
N ASP A 261 8.11 -3.22 -19.07
CA ASP A 261 8.30 -2.18 -20.08
C ASP A 261 7.24 -2.24 -21.19
N ALA A 262 7.35 -1.33 -22.18
CA ALA A 262 6.43 -1.25 -23.31
C ALA A 262 6.41 -2.51 -24.21
N ASP A 263 7.45 -3.33 -24.16
CA ASP A 263 7.52 -4.62 -24.88
C ASP A 263 6.95 -5.77 -24.03
N GLY A 264 6.62 -5.51 -22.76
CA GLY A 264 6.10 -6.46 -21.80
C GLY A 264 7.18 -7.31 -21.12
N ASP A 265 8.45 -6.91 -21.24
CA ASP A 265 9.55 -7.56 -20.54
C ASP A 265 9.57 -7.10 -19.07
N GLU A 266 9.55 -8.06 -18.15
CA GLU A 266 9.53 -7.81 -16.70
C GLU A 266 10.95 -7.82 -16.11
N PHE A 267 11.24 -6.85 -15.25
CA PHE A 267 12.49 -6.80 -14.49
C PHE A 267 12.29 -6.17 -13.10
N GLU A 268 13.19 -6.53 -12.18
CA GLU A 268 13.16 -6.10 -10.79
C GLU A 268 14.11 -4.91 -10.56
N LEU A 269 13.66 -3.97 -9.74
CA LEU A 269 14.42 -2.81 -9.26
C LEU A 269 14.25 -2.68 -7.74
N GLU A 270 15.27 -2.16 -7.05
CA GLU A 270 15.21 -1.90 -5.60
C GLU A 270 15.24 -0.39 -5.33
N TRP A 271 14.17 0.16 -4.78
CA TRP A 271 14.12 1.54 -4.31
C TRP A 271 14.52 1.64 -2.85
N LEU A 272 15.51 2.46 -2.53
CA LEU A 272 15.70 2.98 -1.18
C LEU A 272 14.75 4.16 -0.95
N VAL A 273 13.97 4.10 0.11
CA VAL A 273 13.07 5.16 0.55
C VAL A 273 13.28 5.45 2.02
N ALA A 274 13.06 6.70 2.44
CA ALA A 274 13.21 7.13 3.82
C ALA A 274 12.17 8.19 4.18
N THR A 275 11.90 8.35 5.46
CA THR A 275 10.93 9.35 5.93
C THR A 275 11.57 10.73 6.07
N ASP A 276 10.87 11.76 5.60
CA ASP A 276 11.15 13.17 5.87
C ASP A 276 9.90 13.81 6.48
N ASP A 277 10.01 14.43 7.65
CA ASP A 277 8.88 14.98 8.42
C ASP A 277 7.69 14.00 8.60
N GLY A 278 7.97 12.69 8.63
CA GLY A 278 6.97 11.62 8.80
C GLY A 278 6.33 11.13 7.50
N GLU A 279 6.75 11.64 6.33
CA GLU A 279 6.28 11.21 5.02
C GLU A 279 7.36 10.39 4.29
N TRP A 280 6.98 9.30 3.62
CA TRP A 280 7.92 8.49 2.82
C TRP A 280 8.35 9.22 1.55
N ARG A 281 9.66 9.26 1.31
CA ARG A 281 10.29 9.96 0.18
C ARG A 281 11.29 9.04 -0.54
N LEU A 282 11.46 9.26 -1.85
CA LEU A 282 12.43 8.54 -2.67
C LEU A 282 13.85 8.94 -2.30
N VAL A 283 14.73 7.98 -2.02
CA VAL A 283 16.15 8.26 -1.76
C VAL A 283 17.00 7.90 -2.96
N TRP A 284 16.92 6.66 -3.45
CA TRP A 284 17.71 6.21 -4.58
C TRP A 284 17.12 4.94 -5.20
N LEU A 285 17.42 4.71 -6.49
CA LEU A 285 17.08 3.51 -7.28
C LEU A 285 18.34 2.68 -7.59
#